data_AF-A0A151XKR1-F1
#
_entry.id   AF-A0A151XKR1-F1
#
_cell.length_a   1.000
_cell.length_b   1.000
_cell.length_c   1.000
_cell.angle_alpha   90.00
_cell.angle_beta   90.00
_cell.angle_gamma   90.00
#
_symmetry.space_group_name_H-M   'P 1'
#
loop_
_entity.id
_entity.type
_entity.pdbx_description
1 polymer ?
#
loop_
_entity_poly.entity_id
_entity_poly.type
_entity_poly.pdbx_seq_one_letter_code
_entity_poly.pdbx_strand_id
1 'polypeptide(L)'
;MEKIEYRVIIKFLHLKGNTSFFKILIYNLDYHVLPGRSNLAHAITGFLFAVHPIHSEAVAGIVGRADLLACFLTLTSFLTYSAHCNRTRPSFPLLLALVSSTLATLAKETGISSLALCLLWELCRGEPSRKGNCSVFTRGRSVGILSGGLALLALGRLKLAGSRPEFASADNPTARHPSRLTRSLTFLYLPAASARMLLCPSTLSFDWSMDAVPRITSPLDPRNLESVCLYAVLIGAAFWAVRGLRRPCRDSTMGLFQHTYPRSASSRCPVCAGRRTGGCHTDGCRAANNNNNSPLGDCHCAKRPNNNAGVNGVNVGGRQTAATAVAVSLGFLVLPFLPASNLFFYVGFVIAERILYLPSVGACLAVGAAVSGCYRIARRNGSRTRGRAVLLGTAILIGMLGRADARARKQRNDGRAYLDRDNSQVIAARIIINTESVRPYGNLGSILSEQGRVAEAEEAFVQALRYRPNMADVHYNLGILQQGRKNYDEAILSYQRAIHFRPSLARKSFNYISFSAFRNRATLLASLARSLSLQTFV
;
A
#
# COMPACT_ATOMS: atom_id res chain seq x y z
N MET A 1 7.92 -24.68 -16.17
CA MET A 1 8.26 -24.41 -14.75
C MET A 1 7.25 -23.45 -14.08
N GLU A 2 6.66 -22.49 -14.79
CA GLU A 2 5.58 -21.59 -14.31
C GLU A 2 4.28 -22.25 -13.81
N LYS A 3 4.03 -23.56 -13.93
CA LYS A 3 2.77 -24.16 -13.41
C LYS A 3 2.91 -24.76 -12.01
N ILE A 4 4.13 -25.02 -11.54
CA ILE A 4 4.39 -25.77 -10.29
C ILE A 4 4.60 -24.82 -9.10
N GLU A 5 5.34 -23.71 -9.29
CA GLU A 5 5.50 -22.66 -8.26
C GLU A 5 4.14 -22.06 -7.84
N TYR A 6 3.21 -21.95 -8.79
CA TYR A 6 1.90 -21.37 -8.55
C TYR A 6 1.02 -22.27 -7.67
N ARG A 7 1.09 -23.60 -7.78
CA ARG A 7 0.24 -24.50 -6.95
C ARG A 7 0.61 -24.47 -5.46
N VAL A 8 1.88 -24.27 -5.12
CA VAL A 8 2.36 -24.17 -3.74
C VAL A 8 1.95 -22.82 -3.11
N ILE A 9 2.14 -21.73 -3.87
CA ILE A 9 1.71 -20.38 -3.46
C ILE A 9 0.18 -20.29 -3.34
N ILE A 10 -0.57 -20.97 -4.23
CA ILE A 10 -2.04 -21.06 -4.17
C ILE A 10 -2.50 -21.78 -2.91
N LYS A 11 -1.89 -22.91 -2.51
CA LYS A 11 -2.25 -23.60 -1.26
C LYS A 11 -1.95 -22.76 -0.01
N PHE A 12 -0.88 -21.95 -0.03
CA PHE A 12 -0.56 -21.02 1.06
C PHE A 12 -1.55 -19.83 1.13
N LEU A 13 -2.04 -19.35 -0.02
CA LEU A 13 -2.93 -18.18 -0.12
C LEU A 13 -4.43 -18.49 -0.07
N HIS A 14 -4.88 -19.75 -0.14
CA HIS A 14 -6.30 -20.10 -0.21
C HIS A 14 -7.03 -20.20 1.15
N LEU A 15 -6.30 -20.09 2.26
CA LEU A 15 -6.90 -20.22 3.59
C LEU A 15 -7.60 -18.91 4.00
N LYS A 16 -8.81 -19.05 4.56
CA LYS A 16 -9.56 -18.02 5.32
C LYS A 16 -8.72 -17.32 6.43
N GLY A 17 -7.46 -17.71 6.63
CA GLY A 17 -6.47 -17.10 7.52
C GLY A 17 -5.70 -15.89 6.97
N ASN A 18 -5.78 -15.55 5.68
CA ASN A 18 -5.01 -14.42 5.12
C ASN A 18 -5.31 -13.07 5.81
N THR A 19 -6.58 -12.76 6.10
CA THR A 19 -6.91 -11.52 6.84
C THR A 19 -6.38 -11.53 8.27
N SER A 20 -6.24 -12.69 8.90
CA SER A 20 -5.74 -12.81 10.27
C SER A 20 -4.23 -12.63 10.36
N PHE A 21 -3.47 -13.16 9.39
CA PHE A 21 -2.03 -12.93 9.30
C PHE A 21 -1.67 -11.47 8.99
N PHE A 22 -2.37 -10.83 8.04
CA PHE A 22 -2.18 -9.40 7.79
C PHE A 22 -2.53 -8.54 9.00
N LYS A 23 -3.59 -8.89 9.77
CA LYS A 23 -3.89 -8.20 11.04
C LYS A 23 -2.72 -8.27 12.04
N ILE A 24 -2.08 -9.43 12.18
CA ILE A 24 -0.90 -9.59 13.04
C ILE A 24 0.25 -8.71 12.54
N LEU A 25 0.50 -8.69 11.23
CA LEU A 25 1.58 -7.92 10.64
C LEU A 25 1.36 -6.41 10.79
N ILE A 26 0.14 -5.93 10.55
CA ILE A 26 -0.26 -4.54 10.74
C ILE A 26 -0.24 -4.15 12.22
N TYR A 27 -0.66 -5.04 13.13
CA TYR A 27 -0.55 -4.81 14.57
C TYR A 27 0.91 -4.63 15.01
N ASN A 28 1.82 -5.49 14.52
CA ASN A 28 3.25 -5.37 14.80
C ASN A 28 3.85 -4.09 14.18
N LEU A 29 3.40 -3.71 12.99
CA LEU A 29 3.80 -2.46 12.34
C LEU A 29 3.37 -1.26 13.19
N ASP A 30 2.10 -1.23 13.59
CA ASP A 30 1.51 -0.18 14.40
C ASP A 30 2.22 -0.05 15.76
N TYR A 31 2.53 -1.19 16.39
CA TYR A 31 3.31 -1.24 17.63
C TYR A 31 4.69 -0.59 17.52
N HIS A 32 5.31 -0.73 16.35
CA HIS A 32 6.59 -0.07 16.09
C HIS A 32 6.44 1.38 15.69
N VAL A 33 5.40 1.78 14.96
CA VAL A 33 5.28 3.10 14.31
C VAL A 33 4.54 4.12 15.16
N LEU A 34 3.45 3.76 15.85
CA LEU A 34 2.61 4.73 16.55
C LEU A 34 3.16 5.15 17.93
N PRO A 35 3.01 6.43 18.31
CA PRO A 35 3.47 6.94 19.59
C PRO A 35 2.56 6.47 20.75
N GLY A 36 3.08 5.57 21.58
CA GLY A 36 2.49 5.16 22.84
C GLY A 36 1.76 3.81 22.77
N ARG A 37 1.80 3.07 23.89
CA ARG A 37 1.18 1.74 24.03
C ARG A 37 -0.34 1.79 24.23
N SER A 38 -1.04 2.71 23.55
CA SER A 38 -2.49 2.75 23.62
C SER A 38 -3.06 1.67 22.71
N ASN A 39 -3.59 0.59 23.28
CA ASN A 39 -4.25 -0.51 22.56
C ASN A 39 -5.34 -0.01 21.58
N LEU A 40 -5.92 1.15 21.85
CA LEU A 40 -6.94 1.78 21.02
C LEU A 40 -6.45 2.10 19.59
N ALA A 41 -5.25 2.67 19.43
CA ALA A 41 -4.75 3.06 18.12
C ALA A 41 -4.51 1.82 17.23
N HIS A 42 -3.82 0.83 17.80
CA HIS A 42 -3.58 -0.48 17.20
C HIS A 42 -4.86 -1.19 16.77
N ALA A 43 -5.88 -1.18 17.65
CA ALA A 43 -7.17 -1.77 17.34
C ALA A 43 -7.83 -1.04 16.16
N ILE A 44 -7.87 0.30 16.17
CA ILE A 44 -8.49 1.09 15.10
C ILE A 44 -7.78 0.88 13.76
N THR A 45 -6.45 0.96 13.71
CA THR A 45 -5.66 0.71 12.50
C THR A 45 -5.96 -0.68 11.94
N GLY A 46 -5.94 -1.71 12.80
CA GLY A 46 -6.19 -3.10 12.41
C GLY A 46 -7.62 -3.35 11.93
N PHE A 47 -8.62 -2.76 12.58
CA PHE A 47 -10.02 -2.87 12.15
C PHE A 47 -10.29 -2.12 10.85
N LEU A 48 -9.77 -0.90 10.69
CA LEU A 48 -9.89 -0.14 9.45
C LEU A 48 -9.29 -0.91 8.27
N PHE A 49 -8.06 -1.42 8.44
CA PHE A 49 -7.41 -2.22 7.39
C PHE A 49 -8.19 -3.49 7.08
N ALA A 50 -8.69 -4.20 8.09
CA ALA A 50 -9.44 -5.45 7.88
C ALA A 50 -10.77 -5.26 7.13
N VAL A 51 -11.37 -4.09 7.27
CA VAL A 51 -12.72 -3.78 6.78
C VAL A 51 -12.68 -2.90 5.53
N HIS A 52 -11.50 -2.45 5.08
CA HIS A 52 -11.39 -1.56 3.95
C HIS A 52 -11.75 -2.28 2.62
N PRO A 53 -12.72 -1.75 1.84
CA PRO A 53 -13.21 -2.38 0.60
C PRO A 53 -12.16 -2.68 -0.47
N ILE A 54 -11.03 -1.97 -0.47
CA ILE A 54 -9.94 -2.12 -1.44
C ILE A 54 -9.24 -3.49 -1.34
N HIS A 55 -9.37 -4.15 -0.18
CA HIS A 55 -8.80 -5.47 0.07
C HIS A 55 -9.71 -6.62 -0.38
N SER A 56 -10.96 -6.32 -0.72
CA SER A 56 -11.95 -7.31 -1.13
C SER A 56 -11.61 -7.99 -2.48
N GLU A 57 -10.89 -7.29 -3.36
CA GLU A 57 -10.46 -7.80 -4.67
C GLU A 57 -9.10 -8.52 -4.64
N ALA A 58 -8.18 -8.12 -3.77
CA ALA A 58 -6.82 -8.66 -3.71
C ALA A 58 -6.76 -10.19 -3.54
N VAL A 59 -7.83 -10.80 -3.02
CA VAL A 59 -7.97 -12.27 -2.81
C VAL A 59 -8.54 -13.00 -4.05
N ALA A 60 -9.10 -12.28 -5.02
CA ALA A 60 -9.88 -12.81 -6.14
C ALA A 60 -9.06 -13.21 -7.37
N GLY A 61 -8.20 -12.30 -7.84
CA GLY A 61 -7.49 -12.42 -9.11
C GLY A 61 -6.06 -12.89 -8.94
N ILE A 62 -5.52 -13.54 -9.97
CA ILE A 62 -4.11 -13.96 -10.02
C ILE A 62 -3.17 -12.75 -9.83
N VAL A 63 -3.53 -11.62 -10.44
CA VAL A 63 -2.76 -10.37 -10.31
C VAL A 63 -2.85 -9.80 -8.89
N GLY A 64 -4.04 -9.82 -8.26
CA GLY A 64 -4.22 -9.37 -6.88
C GLY A 64 -3.43 -10.20 -5.86
N ARG A 65 -3.19 -11.48 -6.13
CA ARG A 65 -2.35 -12.34 -5.28
C ARG A 65 -0.88 -11.94 -5.30
N ALA A 66 -0.38 -11.47 -6.44
CA ALA A 66 0.97 -10.91 -6.51
C ALA A 66 1.09 -9.64 -5.66
N ASP A 67 0.05 -8.80 -5.62
CA ASP A 67 0.00 -7.60 -4.78
C ASP A 67 -0.05 -7.95 -3.27
N LEU A 68 -0.80 -8.99 -2.90
CA LEU A 68 -0.80 -9.53 -1.54
C LEU A 68 0.59 -10.02 -1.13
N LEU A 69 1.24 -10.83 -1.98
CA LEU A 69 2.57 -11.37 -1.71
C LEU A 69 3.59 -10.23 -1.59
N ALA A 70 3.57 -9.26 -2.51
CA ALA A 70 4.46 -8.11 -2.47
C ALA A 70 4.23 -7.24 -1.23
N CYS A 71 2.98 -7.03 -0.80
CA CYS A 71 2.68 -6.31 0.44
C CYS A 71 3.19 -7.07 1.67
N PHE A 72 2.92 -8.37 1.75
CA PHE A 72 3.40 -9.22 2.84
C PHE A 72 4.93 -9.16 2.98
N LEU A 73 5.64 -9.30 1.86
CA LEU A 73 7.09 -9.23 1.84
C LEU A 73 7.61 -7.82 2.16
N THR A 74 6.96 -6.77 1.67
CA THR A 74 7.33 -5.38 1.99
C THR A 74 7.19 -5.11 3.50
N LEU A 75 6.09 -5.54 4.10
CA LEU A 75 5.86 -5.40 5.53
C LEU A 75 6.83 -6.25 6.37
N THR A 76 7.13 -7.46 5.91
CA THR A 76 8.13 -8.34 6.56
C THR A 76 9.52 -7.71 6.50
N SER A 77 9.91 -7.17 5.35
CA SER A 77 11.17 -6.42 5.17
C SER A 77 11.25 -5.24 6.14
N PHE A 78 10.20 -4.42 6.21
CA PHE A 78 10.14 -3.29 7.14
C PHE A 78 10.23 -3.71 8.61
N LEU A 79 9.51 -4.74 9.04
CA LEU A 79 9.49 -5.21 10.43
C LEU A 79 10.81 -5.85 10.85
N THR A 80 11.41 -6.68 9.98
CA THR A 80 12.72 -7.30 10.23
C THR A 80 13.83 -6.24 10.26
N TYR A 81 13.75 -5.22 9.41
CA TYR A 81 14.63 -4.06 9.48
C TYR A 81 14.40 -3.19 10.73
N SER A 82 13.15 -3.02 11.15
CA SER A 82 12.84 -2.36 12.42
C SER A 82 13.44 -3.14 13.60
N ALA A 83 13.38 -4.47 13.59
CA ALA A 83 14.02 -5.33 14.57
C ALA A 83 15.56 -5.24 14.53
N HIS A 84 16.16 -5.13 13.33
CA HIS A 84 17.59 -4.80 13.16
C HIS A 84 17.97 -3.52 13.89
N CYS A 85 17.18 -2.45 13.70
CA CYS A 85 17.40 -1.13 14.30
C CYS A 85 17.15 -1.08 15.82
N ASN A 86 16.28 -1.95 16.34
CA ASN A 86 15.96 -2.01 17.77
C ASN A 86 16.96 -2.87 18.56
N ARG A 87 17.68 -3.78 17.89
CA ARG A 87 18.75 -4.60 18.47
C ARG A 87 20.12 -3.95 18.21
N THR A 88 21.19 -4.65 18.53
CA THR A 88 22.59 -4.27 18.25
C THR A 88 22.96 -4.37 16.75
N ARG A 89 22.03 -4.03 15.85
CA ARG A 89 22.18 -4.14 14.39
C ARG A 89 22.82 -5.45 13.90
N PRO A 90 22.27 -6.62 14.27
CA PRO A 90 22.77 -7.92 13.80
C PRO A 90 22.62 -8.08 12.28
N SER A 91 23.53 -8.80 11.63
CA SER A 91 23.50 -9.02 10.17
C SER A 91 22.27 -9.81 9.70
N PHE A 92 21.76 -10.75 10.49
CA PHE A 92 20.69 -11.65 10.07
C PHE A 92 19.35 -10.96 9.75
N PRO A 93 18.77 -10.08 10.61
CA PRO A 93 17.54 -9.36 10.27
C PRO A 93 17.71 -8.37 9.11
N LEU A 94 18.92 -7.81 8.92
CA LEU A 94 19.22 -6.99 7.74
C LEU A 94 19.21 -7.83 6.46
N LEU A 95 19.84 -9.00 6.47
CA LEU A 95 19.84 -9.93 5.35
C LEU A 95 18.40 -10.36 5.02
N LEU A 96 17.61 -10.72 6.04
CA LEU A 96 16.21 -11.09 5.85
C LEU A 96 15.38 -9.94 5.26
N ALA A 97 15.64 -8.70 5.69
CA ALA A 97 14.98 -7.52 5.11
C ALA A 97 15.33 -7.32 3.63
N LEU A 98 16.60 -7.51 3.25
CA LEU A 98 17.06 -7.42 1.87
C LEU A 98 16.45 -8.52 0.99
N VAL A 99 16.52 -9.78 1.44
CA VAL A 99 15.93 -10.94 0.72
C VAL A 99 14.42 -10.78 0.58
N SER A 100 13.73 -10.37 1.65
CA SER A 100 12.30 -10.13 1.58
C SER A 100 11.96 -8.99 0.62
N SER A 101 12.79 -7.93 0.57
CA SER A 101 12.62 -6.85 -0.39
C SER A 101 12.90 -7.27 -1.82
N THR A 102 13.91 -8.11 -2.08
CA THR A 102 14.18 -8.61 -3.44
C THR A 102 13.03 -9.49 -3.92
N LEU A 103 12.53 -10.39 -3.06
CA LEU A 103 11.34 -11.18 -3.37
C LEU A 103 10.10 -10.31 -3.58
N ALA A 104 9.92 -9.23 -2.80
CA ALA A 104 8.83 -8.27 -3.02
C ALA A 104 8.94 -7.62 -4.40
N THR A 105 10.15 -7.19 -4.79
CA THR A 105 10.40 -6.65 -6.12
C THR A 105 10.27 -7.67 -7.23
N LEU A 106 10.37 -8.97 -6.99
CA LEU A 106 10.12 -9.99 -8.00
C LEU A 106 8.62 -10.29 -8.12
N ALA A 107 7.91 -10.29 -7.00
CA ALA A 107 6.46 -10.47 -6.96
C ALA A 107 5.71 -9.32 -7.63
N LYS A 108 6.12 -8.07 -7.38
CA LYS A 108 5.51 -6.88 -7.98
C LYS A 108 6.48 -5.70 -8.08
N GLU A 109 6.31 -4.87 -9.09
CA GLU A 109 7.12 -3.66 -9.32
C GLU A 109 7.03 -2.65 -8.17
N THR A 110 5.88 -2.55 -7.51
CA THR A 110 5.67 -1.70 -6.33
C THR A 110 6.55 -2.11 -5.14
N GLY A 111 7.03 -3.37 -5.10
CA GLY A 111 7.94 -3.86 -4.06
C GLY A 111 9.25 -3.08 -3.95
N ILE A 112 9.62 -2.28 -4.97
CA ILE A 112 10.83 -1.45 -4.94
C ILE A 112 10.77 -0.39 -3.83
N SER A 113 9.56 0.00 -3.41
CA SER A 113 9.37 0.94 -2.29
C SER A 113 9.79 0.35 -0.94
N SER A 114 9.98 -0.97 -0.81
CA SER A 114 10.31 -1.62 0.45
C SER A 114 11.63 -1.13 1.07
N LEU A 115 12.72 -1.07 0.29
CA LEU A 115 13.99 -0.52 0.79
C LEU A 115 13.90 0.99 1.02
N ALA A 116 13.13 1.72 0.20
CA ALA A 116 12.89 3.15 0.40
C ALA A 116 12.16 3.43 1.73
N LEU A 117 11.20 2.58 2.11
CA LEU A 117 10.52 2.64 3.42
C LEU A 117 11.48 2.33 4.58
N CYS A 118 12.40 1.37 4.41
CA CYS A 118 13.43 1.08 5.40
C CYS A 118 14.43 2.24 5.57
N LEU A 119 14.81 2.90 4.49
CA LEU A 119 15.63 4.12 4.52
C LEU A 119 14.90 5.27 5.22
N LEU A 120 13.61 5.47 4.90
CA LEU A 120 12.78 6.46 5.58
C LEU A 120 12.70 6.20 7.09
N TRP A 121 12.60 4.93 7.50
CA TRP A 121 12.62 4.54 8.90
C TRP A 121 13.94 4.92 9.61
N GLU A 122 15.09 4.72 8.97
CA GLU A 122 16.38 5.18 9.49
C GLU A 122 16.44 6.70 9.65
N LEU A 123 15.89 7.45 8.69
CA LEU A 123 15.82 8.91 8.77
C LEU A 123 14.94 9.36 9.95
N CYS A 124 13.80 8.69 10.15
CA CYS A 124 12.84 9.04 11.20
C CYS A 124 13.35 8.78 12.63
N ARG A 125 14.18 7.76 12.84
CA ARG A 125 14.67 7.42 14.19
C ARG A 125 15.74 8.36 14.73
N GLY A 126 16.40 9.14 13.86
CA GLY A 126 17.53 9.99 14.27
C GLY A 126 18.75 9.20 14.76
N GLU A 127 19.79 9.90 15.22
CA GLU A 127 20.96 9.25 15.83
C GLU A 127 20.65 8.72 17.24
N PRO A 128 21.09 7.50 17.59
CA PRO A 128 21.11 7.04 18.98
C PRO A 128 21.86 8.04 19.86
N SER A 129 21.20 8.49 20.92
CA SER A 129 21.79 9.39 21.92
C SER A 129 23.08 8.78 22.50
N ARG A 130 24.19 9.47 22.21
CA ARG A 130 25.48 9.59 22.91
C ARG A 130 25.79 8.61 24.05
N LYS A 131 25.71 7.30 23.82
CA LYS A 131 26.40 6.28 24.64
C LYS A 131 26.98 5.17 23.77
N GLY A 132 28.31 5.23 23.61
CA GLY A 132 29.18 4.14 23.18
C GLY A 132 29.28 3.95 21.67
N ASN A 133 30.51 4.10 21.15
CA ASN A 133 31.16 3.74 19.87
C ASN A 133 30.51 2.82 18.80
N CYS A 134 29.26 2.36 18.93
CA CYS A 134 28.58 1.45 17.99
C CYS A 134 27.47 2.10 17.14
N SER A 135 27.32 3.43 17.10
CA SER A 135 26.14 4.07 16.50
C SER A 135 26.32 4.51 15.03
N VAL A 136 27.31 5.34 14.72
CA VAL A 136 27.39 6.06 13.43
C VAL A 136 27.92 5.16 12.31
N PHE A 137 29.00 4.43 12.55
CA PHE A 137 29.59 3.54 11.54
C PHE A 137 28.66 2.37 11.18
N THR A 138 28.02 1.74 12.17
CA THR A 138 27.07 0.64 11.92
C THR A 138 25.77 1.12 11.25
N ARG A 139 25.36 2.37 11.52
CA ARG A 139 24.27 3.05 10.82
C ARG A 139 24.65 3.30 9.38
N GLY A 140 25.80 3.94 9.15
CA GLY A 140 26.34 4.22 7.83
C GLY A 140 26.46 2.94 7.00
N ARG A 141 26.94 1.84 7.60
CA ARG A 141 26.95 0.52 6.96
C ARG A 141 25.55 0.04 6.56
N SER A 142 24.57 0.13 7.46
CA SER A 142 23.19 -0.32 7.18
C SER A 142 22.54 0.54 6.09
N VAL A 143 22.70 1.87 6.17
CA VAL A 143 22.20 2.84 5.17
C VAL A 143 22.89 2.63 3.81
N GLY A 144 24.20 2.41 3.80
CA GLY A 144 24.97 2.12 2.59
C GLY A 144 24.51 0.82 1.92
N ILE A 145 24.31 -0.24 2.71
CA ILE A 145 23.78 -1.51 2.20
C ILE A 145 22.36 -1.35 1.65
N LEU A 146 21.47 -0.65 2.35
CA LEU A 146 20.11 -0.41 1.86
C LEU A 146 20.09 0.44 0.58
N SER A 147 20.91 1.50 0.53
CA SER A 147 20.98 2.40 -0.63
C SER A 147 21.59 1.69 -1.84
N GLY A 148 22.67 0.93 -1.63
CA GLY A 148 23.26 0.08 -2.66
C GLY A 148 22.29 -1.00 -3.14
N GLY A 149 21.57 -1.66 -2.22
CA GLY A 149 20.52 -2.62 -2.55
C GLY A 149 19.38 -2.03 -3.37
N LEU A 150 18.92 -0.82 -3.02
CA LEU A 150 17.87 -0.12 -3.77
C LEU A 150 18.35 0.25 -5.18
N ALA A 151 19.58 0.76 -5.31
CA ALA A 151 20.17 1.07 -6.60
C ALA A 151 20.33 -0.19 -7.47
N LEU A 152 20.81 -1.31 -6.90
CA LEU A 152 20.93 -2.59 -7.60
C LEU A 152 19.58 -3.14 -8.06
N LEU A 153 18.55 -3.06 -7.22
CA LEU A 153 17.20 -3.49 -7.60
C LEU A 153 16.61 -2.60 -8.70
N ALA A 154 16.81 -1.28 -8.63
CA ALA A 154 16.37 -0.35 -9.66
C ALA A 154 17.08 -0.62 -11.00
N LEU A 155 18.41 -0.76 -10.99
CA LEU A 155 19.21 -1.06 -12.19
C LEU A 155 18.88 -2.45 -12.75
N GLY A 156 18.71 -3.45 -11.89
CA GLY A 156 18.30 -4.79 -12.27
C GLY A 156 16.95 -4.76 -12.98
N ARG A 157 15.97 -4.05 -12.42
CA ARG A 157 14.65 -3.86 -13.05
C ARG A 157 14.73 -3.16 -14.40
N LEU A 158 15.56 -2.13 -14.54
CA LEU A 158 15.78 -1.45 -15.82
C LEU A 158 16.43 -2.37 -16.87
N LYS A 159 17.40 -3.20 -16.48
CA LYS A 159 18.06 -4.18 -17.37
C LYS A 159 17.11 -5.31 -17.78
N LEU A 160 16.33 -5.84 -16.85
CA LEU A 160 15.32 -6.89 -17.11
C LEU A 160 14.19 -6.39 -18.01
N ALA A 161 13.83 -5.11 -17.91
CA ALA A 161 12.78 -4.51 -18.74
C ALA A 161 13.19 -4.40 -20.23
N GLY A 162 14.49 -4.45 -20.55
CA GLY A 162 14.97 -4.36 -21.93
C GLY A 162 14.69 -2.98 -22.53
N SER A 163 13.84 -2.93 -23.56
CA SER A 163 13.40 -1.68 -24.20
C SER A 163 12.33 -0.96 -23.35
N ARG A 164 12.11 0.34 -23.61
CA ARG A 164 11.04 1.09 -22.96
C ARG A 164 9.72 0.34 -23.16
N PRO A 165 8.92 0.09 -22.10
CA PRO A 165 7.66 -0.62 -22.24
C PRO A 165 6.73 0.17 -23.16
N GLU A 166 6.56 -0.30 -24.39
CA GLU A 166 5.59 0.26 -25.33
C GLU A 166 4.19 -0.18 -24.91
N PHE A 167 3.45 0.75 -24.33
CA PHE A 167 2.02 0.58 -24.07
C PHE A 167 1.21 1.02 -25.29
N ALA A 168 0.07 0.37 -25.54
CA ALA A 168 -0.79 0.73 -26.65
C ALA A 168 -1.33 2.15 -26.45
N SER A 169 -1.64 2.86 -27.54
CA SER A 169 -2.29 4.18 -27.45
C SER A 169 -3.63 4.11 -26.70
N ALA A 170 -4.32 2.96 -26.77
CA ALA A 170 -5.55 2.69 -26.04
C ALA A 170 -5.35 2.49 -24.54
N ASP A 171 -4.17 2.06 -24.09
CA ASP A 171 -3.91 1.82 -22.67
C ASP A 171 -3.82 3.16 -21.92
N ASN A 172 -3.04 4.10 -22.48
CA ASN A 172 -2.93 5.46 -21.97
C ASN A 172 -3.14 6.56 -23.04
N PRO A 173 -4.39 6.83 -23.46
CA PRO A 173 -4.74 7.90 -24.37
C PRO A 173 -4.28 9.29 -23.90
N THR A 174 -4.32 9.55 -22.59
CA THR A 174 -3.91 10.85 -22.05
C THR A 174 -2.43 11.11 -22.31
N ALA A 175 -1.54 10.14 -22.11
CA ALA A 175 -0.10 10.33 -22.36
C ALA A 175 0.21 10.80 -23.79
N ARG A 176 -0.60 10.37 -24.77
CA ARG A 176 -0.46 10.70 -26.19
C ARG A 176 -1.29 11.90 -26.65
N HIS A 177 -2.01 12.58 -25.75
CA HIS A 177 -2.82 13.76 -26.10
C HIS A 177 -1.95 14.94 -26.56
N PRO A 178 -2.34 15.70 -27.60
CA PRO A 178 -1.50 16.76 -28.17
C PRO A 178 -1.27 17.92 -27.19
N SER A 179 -2.30 18.32 -26.44
CA SER A 179 -2.18 19.39 -25.45
C SER A 179 -1.38 18.93 -24.22
N ARG A 180 -0.25 19.60 -23.95
CA ARG A 180 0.56 19.37 -22.74
C ARG A 180 -0.22 19.70 -21.47
N LEU A 181 -1.04 20.76 -21.50
CA LEU A 181 -1.83 21.21 -20.36
C LEU A 181 -2.81 20.12 -19.90
N THR A 182 -3.57 19.56 -20.83
CA THR A 182 -4.53 18.47 -20.55
C THR A 182 -3.84 17.26 -19.93
N ARG A 183 -2.62 16.93 -20.41
CA ARG A 183 -1.81 15.85 -19.85
C ARG A 183 -1.43 16.14 -18.40
N SER A 184 -0.81 17.30 -18.16
CA SER A 184 -0.34 17.69 -16.83
C SER A 184 -1.49 17.76 -15.82
N LEU A 185 -2.60 18.40 -16.15
CA LEU A 185 -3.76 18.52 -15.26
C LEU A 185 -4.36 17.15 -14.93
N THR A 186 -4.52 16.28 -15.94
CA THR A 186 -5.07 14.94 -15.71
C THR A 186 -4.15 14.10 -14.84
N PHE A 187 -2.83 14.12 -15.07
CA PHE A 187 -1.87 13.36 -14.27
C PHE A 187 -1.71 13.88 -12.84
N LEU A 188 -1.82 15.19 -12.61
CA LEU A 188 -1.87 15.78 -11.27
C LEU A 188 -3.14 15.38 -10.50
N TYR A 189 -4.23 15.08 -11.22
CA TYR A 189 -5.47 14.63 -10.61
C TYR A 189 -5.51 13.15 -10.25
N LEU A 190 -4.73 12.28 -10.89
CA LEU A 190 -4.76 10.83 -10.61
C LEU A 190 -4.46 10.47 -9.14
N PRO A 191 -3.48 11.10 -8.45
CA PRO A 191 -3.28 10.89 -7.03
C PRO A 191 -4.51 11.32 -6.19
N ALA A 192 -5.19 12.40 -6.57
CA ALA A 192 -6.41 12.87 -5.90
C ALA A 192 -7.58 11.90 -6.09
N ALA A 193 -7.77 11.40 -7.31
CA ALA A 193 -8.73 10.34 -7.60
C ALA A 193 -8.44 9.07 -6.78
N SER A 194 -7.16 8.69 -6.66
CA SER A 194 -6.71 7.53 -5.88
C SER A 194 -6.92 7.72 -4.37
N ALA A 195 -6.63 8.91 -3.85
CA ALA A 195 -6.89 9.27 -2.46
C ALA A 195 -8.40 9.25 -2.14
N ARG A 196 -9.24 9.72 -3.08
CA ARG A 196 -10.70 9.61 -2.94
C ARG A 196 -11.13 8.15 -2.81
N MET A 197 -10.58 7.23 -3.60
CA MET A 197 -10.88 5.80 -3.47
C MET A 197 -10.47 5.20 -2.11
N LEU A 198 -9.36 5.65 -1.53
CA LEU A 198 -8.94 5.23 -0.19
C LEU A 198 -9.86 5.77 0.91
N LEU A 199 -10.37 7.01 0.77
CA LEU A 199 -11.24 7.63 1.78
C LEU A 199 -12.71 7.21 1.64
N CYS A 200 -13.18 7.12 0.40
CA CYS A 200 -14.56 6.84 0.04
C CYS A 200 -14.59 5.88 -1.16
N PRO A 201 -14.48 4.57 -0.92
CA PRO A 201 -14.59 3.55 -1.96
C PRO A 201 -16.06 3.37 -2.39
N SER A 202 -16.60 4.35 -3.11
CA SER A 202 -17.98 4.33 -3.64
C SER A 202 -18.07 3.58 -4.97
N THR A 203 -17.00 3.62 -5.77
CA THR A 203 -16.89 2.99 -7.08
C THR A 203 -15.59 2.21 -7.14
N LEU A 204 -15.68 0.88 -7.00
CA LEU A 204 -14.56 -0.03 -7.23
C LEU A 204 -14.78 -0.69 -8.59
N SER A 205 -13.74 -0.75 -9.42
CA SER A 205 -13.81 -1.34 -10.75
C SER A 205 -12.56 -2.17 -11.00
N PHE A 206 -12.77 -3.38 -11.51
CA PHE A 206 -11.75 -4.40 -11.80
C PHE A 206 -10.58 -3.92 -12.69
N ASP A 207 -10.80 -2.84 -13.44
CA ASP A 207 -9.80 -2.24 -14.30
C ASP A 207 -10.16 -0.79 -14.60
N TRP A 208 -9.36 0.16 -14.09
CA TRP A 208 -9.44 1.55 -14.53
C TRP A 208 -8.57 1.71 -15.78
N SER A 209 -9.21 1.86 -16.93
CA SER A 209 -8.53 2.33 -18.13
C SER A 209 -8.52 3.86 -18.19
N MET A 210 -7.60 4.52 -18.92
CA MET A 210 -7.47 6.00 -18.84
C MET A 210 -8.71 6.78 -19.31
N ASP A 211 -9.66 6.14 -19.99
CA ASP A 211 -10.95 6.77 -20.31
C ASP A 211 -11.96 6.68 -19.14
N ALA A 212 -11.71 5.87 -18.11
CA ALA A 212 -12.53 5.81 -16.89
C ALA A 212 -12.35 7.06 -16.00
N VAL A 213 -11.25 7.78 -16.16
CA VAL A 213 -11.06 9.09 -15.53
C VAL A 213 -11.15 10.15 -16.63
N PRO A 214 -12.25 10.93 -16.70
CA PRO A 214 -12.40 11.91 -17.77
C PRO A 214 -11.26 12.93 -17.74
N ARG A 215 -10.63 13.17 -18.89
CA ARG A 215 -9.51 14.10 -19.03
C ARG A 215 -9.90 15.51 -18.59
N ILE A 216 -8.97 16.19 -17.93
CA ILE A 216 -9.15 17.58 -17.51
C ILE A 216 -8.61 18.49 -18.60
N THR A 217 -9.50 19.19 -19.30
CA THR A 217 -9.14 20.07 -20.43
C THR A 217 -8.92 21.52 -20.00
N SER A 218 -9.52 21.94 -18.89
CA SER A 218 -9.49 23.33 -18.39
C SER A 218 -8.85 23.41 -17.00
N PRO A 219 -8.07 24.47 -16.70
CA PRO A 219 -7.56 24.73 -15.36
C PRO A 219 -8.67 25.06 -14.34
N LEU A 220 -9.83 25.55 -14.81
CA LEU A 220 -10.98 25.91 -13.96
C LEU A 220 -11.88 24.70 -13.63
N ASP A 221 -11.49 23.49 -14.01
CA ASP A 221 -12.22 22.28 -13.64
C ASP A 221 -12.18 22.09 -12.10
N PRO A 222 -13.33 21.85 -11.43
CA PRO A 222 -13.38 21.69 -9.98
C PRO A 222 -12.50 20.55 -9.47
N ARG A 223 -12.18 19.55 -10.30
CA ARG A 223 -11.27 18.44 -9.95
C ARG A 223 -9.83 18.90 -9.71
N ASN A 224 -9.44 20.05 -10.26
CA ASN A 224 -8.13 20.64 -9.94
C ASN A 224 -8.08 21.13 -8.49
N LEU A 225 -9.20 21.60 -7.92
CA LEU A 225 -9.26 22.00 -6.52
C LEU A 225 -8.95 20.82 -5.59
N GLU A 226 -9.48 19.63 -5.91
CA GLU A 226 -9.20 18.42 -5.14
C GLU A 226 -7.73 18.02 -5.18
N SER A 227 -7.11 18.18 -6.37
CA SER A 227 -5.68 17.95 -6.56
C SER A 227 -4.87 18.91 -5.68
N VAL A 228 -5.17 20.20 -5.74
CA VAL A 228 -4.53 21.24 -4.91
C VAL A 228 -4.70 20.93 -3.42
N CYS A 229 -5.91 20.59 -2.98
CA CYS A 229 -6.19 20.21 -1.59
C CYS A 229 -5.36 19.00 -1.15
N LEU A 230 -5.30 17.94 -1.96
CA LEU A 230 -4.50 16.75 -1.63
C LEU A 230 -3.02 17.11 -1.47
N TYR A 231 -2.42 17.78 -2.45
CA TYR A 231 -1.00 18.13 -2.40
C TYR A 231 -0.70 19.09 -1.23
N ALA A 232 -1.58 20.06 -0.95
CA ALA A 232 -1.43 20.95 0.20
C ALA A 232 -1.42 20.17 1.53
N VAL A 233 -2.31 19.19 1.69
CA VAL A 233 -2.36 18.33 2.89
C VAL A 233 -1.10 17.47 2.99
N LEU A 234 -0.66 16.83 1.89
CA LEU A 234 0.54 15.98 1.89
C LEU A 234 1.81 16.78 2.19
N ILE A 235 1.98 17.95 1.55
CA ILE A 235 3.12 18.84 1.76
C ILE A 235 3.11 19.40 3.18
N GLY A 236 1.95 19.85 3.68
CA GLY A 236 1.79 20.35 5.04
C GLY A 236 2.12 19.29 6.09
N ALA A 237 1.63 18.06 5.91
CA ALA A 237 1.91 16.94 6.79
C ALA A 237 3.40 16.53 6.75
N ALA A 238 4.01 16.50 5.56
CA ALA A 238 5.44 16.22 5.39
C ALA A 238 6.30 17.30 6.07
N PHE A 239 5.99 18.58 5.86
CA PHE A 239 6.70 19.69 6.49
C PHE A 239 6.57 19.65 8.02
N TRP A 240 5.36 19.39 8.53
CA TRP A 240 5.11 19.23 9.96
C TRP A 240 5.92 18.06 10.54
N ALA A 241 5.95 16.91 9.85
CA ALA A 241 6.71 15.74 10.27
C ALA A 241 8.21 16.03 10.28
N VAL A 242 8.77 16.61 9.21
CA VAL A 242 10.20 16.99 9.13
C VAL A 242 10.55 17.98 10.24
N ARG A 243 9.73 19.01 10.47
CA ARG A 243 9.96 19.96 11.56
C ARG A 243 9.88 19.28 12.93
N GLY A 244 8.96 18.34 13.11
CA GLY A 244 8.83 17.55 14.33
C GLY A 244 10.03 16.65 14.59
N LEU A 245 10.59 16.02 13.54
CA LEU A 245 11.78 15.18 13.61
C LEU A 245 13.07 15.98 13.87
N ARG A 246 13.15 17.22 13.39
CA ARG A 246 14.28 18.13 13.62
C ARG A 246 14.26 18.81 14.99
N ARG A 247 13.14 18.77 15.72
CA ARG A 247 13.09 19.36 17.07
C ARG A 247 13.96 18.52 18.00
N PRO A 248 14.94 19.12 18.70
CA PRO A 248 15.66 18.41 19.75
C PRO A 248 14.65 17.89 20.76
N CYS A 249 14.83 16.65 21.21
CA CYS A 249 14.02 16.09 22.28
C CYS A 249 14.09 17.07 23.43
N ARG A 250 12.96 17.69 23.79
CA ARG A 250 12.90 18.56 24.96
C ARG A 250 13.05 17.61 26.14
N ASP A 251 14.28 17.44 26.63
CA ASP A 251 14.51 16.71 27.86
C ASP A 251 13.55 17.29 28.89
N SER A 252 12.69 16.44 29.43
CA SER A 252 11.73 16.82 30.46
C SER A 252 12.43 17.00 31.82
N THR A 253 13.68 17.47 31.79
CA THR A 253 14.49 17.91 32.94
C THR A 253 14.53 19.44 32.98
N MET A 254 13.40 20.10 32.77
CA MET A 254 13.17 21.43 33.33
C MET A 254 11.98 21.32 34.26
N GLY A 255 12.31 21.02 35.52
CA GLY A 255 11.33 20.80 36.58
C GLY A 255 11.93 20.14 37.83
N LEU A 256 13.25 20.24 38.04
CA LEU A 256 13.81 20.13 39.38
C LEU A 256 15.04 21.02 39.41
N PHE A 257 14.93 22.13 40.14
CA PHE A 257 16.07 22.95 40.51
C PHE A 257 17.18 22.03 41.05
N GLN A 258 18.35 22.21 40.47
CA GLN A 258 19.57 21.51 40.82
C GLN A 258 20.06 22.02 42.17
N HIS A 259 19.48 21.52 43.26
CA HIS A 259 20.18 21.48 44.54
C HIS A 259 21.05 20.23 44.54
N THR A 260 22.31 20.44 44.17
CA THR A 260 23.43 19.54 44.46
C THR A 260 23.52 19.31 45.96
N TYR A 261 22.96 18.22 46.46
CA TYR A 261 23.39 17.61 47.71
C TYR A 261 24.43 16.52 47.40
N PRO A 262 25.55 16.47 48.15
CA PRO A 262 26.58 15.46 47.94
C PRO A 262 25.99 14.07 48.17
N ARG A 263 26.28 13.14 47.26
CA ARG A 263 25.90 11.72 47.37
C ARG A 263 26.55 11.13 48.63
N SER A 264 25.76 10.82 49.66
CA SER A 264 26.19 9.93 50.74
C SER A 264 25.72 8.49 50.46
N ALA A 265 26.62 7.55 50.72
CA ALA A 265 26.45 6.13 50.48
C ALA A 265 25.53 5.49 51.53
N SER A 266 24.23 5.41 51.24
CA SER A 266 23.33 4.27 51.52
C SER A 266 21.87 4.73 51.43
N SER A 267 21.20 4.37 50.34
CA SER A 267 19.78 4.70 50.11
C SER A 267 18.82 3.72 50.78
N ARG A 268 19.07 3.42 52.06
CA ARG A 268 18.14 2.69 52.94
C ARG A 268 17.95 3.54 54.19
N CYS A 269 16.71 3.63 54.68
CA CYS A 269 16.48 4.19 56.01
C CYS A 269 17.33 3.37 57.01
N PRO A 270 18.21 4.00 57.80
CA PRO A 270 19.12 3.29 58.69
C PRO A 270 18.39 2.50 59.78
N VAL A 271 17.10 2.81 60.02
CA VAL A 271 16.29 2.21 61.07
C VAL A 271 15.45 1.04 60.58
N CYS A 272 14.75 1.15 59.44
CA CYS A 272 13.83 0.09 58.98
C CYS A 272 14.34 -0.76 57.79
N ALA A 273 15.40 -0.32 57.11
CA ALA A 273 16.00 -0.99 55.94
C ALA A 273 15.03 -1.44 54.83
N GLY A 274 13.77 -0.97 54.82
CA GLY A 274 12.74 -1.32 53.85
C GLY A 274 11.88 -2.56 54.15
N ARG A 275 11.91 -3.14 55.36
CA ARG A 275 10.99 -4.25 55.72
C ARG A 275 9.71 -3.74 56.37
N ARG A 276 8.56 -4.29 55.94
CA ARG A 276 7.29 -4.16 56.67
C ARG A 276 7.28 -5.18 57.79
N THR A 277 7.47 -4.75 59.03
CA THR A 277 7.07 -5.52 60.20
C THR A 277 5.84 -4.85 60.78
N GLY A 278 4.75 -5.60 60.91
CA GLY A 278 3.50 -5.10 61.47
C GLY A 278 3.67 -4.65 62.92
N GLY A 279 2.72 -3.81 63.37
CA GLY A 279 2.43 -3.57 64.78
C GLY A 279 3.26 -2.50 65.48
N CYS A 280 4.59 -2.52 65.41
CA CYS A 280 5.42 -1.65 66.25
C CYS A 280 6.45 -0.87 65.42
N HIS A 281 6.17 0.40 65.18
CA HIS A 281 7.10 1.33 64.55
C HIS A 281 8.01 1.92 65.64
N THR A 282 9.33 1.90 65.46
CA THR A 282 10.28 2.41 66.46
C THR A 282 10.26 3.94 66.51
N ASP A 283 10.35 4.52 67.71
CA ASP A 283 10.33 5.98 67.94
C ASP A 283 11.45 6.72 67.19
N GLY A 284 12.57 6.04 66.92
CA GLY A 284 13.67 6.57 66.10
C GLY A 284 13.28 6.86 64.64
N CYS A 285 12.29 6.16 64.06
CA CYS A 285 11.79 6.45 62.71
C CYS A 285 10.87 7.68 62.68
N ARG A 286 10.15 7.96 63.78
CA ARG A 286 9.29 9.17 63.92
C ARG A 286 10.13 10.42 64.11
N ALA A 287 11.19 10.35 64.92
CA ALA A 287 12.07 11.50 65.18
C ALA A 287 12.85 11.96 63.94
N ALA A 288 13.17 11.05 63.02
CA ALA A 288 13.97 11.36 61.83
C ALA A 288 13.17 11.94 60.64
N ASN A 289 11.84 11.83 60.63
CA ASN A 289 11.00 12.23 59.48
C ASN A 289 9.94 13.24 59.92
N ASN A 290 10.37 14.50 60.03
CA ASN A 290 9.59 15.59 60.61
C ASN A 290 8.51 16.16 59.67
N ASN A 291 7.55 15.35 59.22
CA ASN A 291 6.31 15.91 58.67
C ASN A 291 5.08 15.08 59.03
N ASN A 292 4.35 15.62 60.00
CA ASN A 292 2.98 15.35 60.43
C ASN A 292 2.62 13.98 61.05
N ASN A 293 2.36 14.07 62.36
CA ASN A 293 1.65 13.12 63.21
C ASN A 293 0.27 12.78 62.64
N SER A 294 0.09 11.55 62.18
CA SER A 294 -1.20 10.86 62.27
C SER A 294 -0.97 9.37 62.57
N PRO A 295 -1.69 8.74 63.52
CA PRO A 295 -1.38 7.38 63.96
C PRO A 295 -1.81 6.27 62.97
N LEU A 296 -2.49 6.64 61.87
CA LEU A 296 -3.21 5.72 60.98
C LEU A 296 -2.76 5.81 59.50
N GLY A 297 -1.67 6.53 59.20
CA GLY A 297 -1.16 6.70 57.83
C GLY A 297 0.03 5.79 57.49
N ASP A 298 0.07 5.28 56.25
CA ASP A 298 1.23 4.58 55.68
C ASP A 298 2.50 5.47 55.70
N CYS A 299 3.68 4.93 56.06
CA CYS A 299 4.93 5.71 55.97
C CYS A 299 5.23 6.13 54.51
N HIS A 300 5.39 7.44 54.29
CA HIS A 300 5.95 8.00 53.05
C HIS A 300 7.50 7.99 53.03
N CYS A 301 8.09 6.90 53.49
CA CYS A 301 9.50 6.61 53.33
C CYS A 301 9.77 6.40 51.83
N ALA A 302 10.60 7.22 51.19
CA ALA A 302 10.79 7.25 49.72
C ALA A 302 10.96 5.85 49.13
N LYS A 303 9.94 5.35 48.41
CA LYS A 303 9.98 4.06 47.73
C LYS A 303 11.10 4.09 46.70
N ARG A 304 12.08 3.18 46.80
CA ARG A 304 12.91 2.83 45.65
C ARG A 304 11.99 2.38 44.50
N PRO A 305 12.16 2.86 43.26
CA PRO A 305 11.66 2.09 42.12
C PRO A 305 12.32 0.71 42.20
N ASN A 306 11.53 -0.34 41.98
CA ASN A 306 11.92 -1.72 42.21
C ASN A 306 13.17 -2.09 41.38
N ASN A 307 14.36 -2.08 42.01
CA ASN A 307 15.63 -2.44 41.38
C ASN A 307 15.89 -3.96 41.35
N ASN A 308 14.88 -4.78 41.65
CA ASN A 308 14.93 -6.24 41.46
C ASN A 308 14.21 -6.69 40.18
N ALA A 309 14.10 -5.82 39.17
CA ALA A 309 14.18 -6.32 37.80
C ALA A 309 15.67 -6.56 37.52
N GLY A 310 16.10 -7.81 37.68
CA GLY A 310 17.45 -8.24 37.30
C GLY A 310 17.79 -7.76 35.89
N VAL A 311 19.10 -7.62 35.65
CA VAL A 311 19.78 -7.38 34.37
C VAL A 311 18.98 -7.93 33.18
N ASN A 312 18.03 -7.13 32.74
CA ASN A 312 17.24 -7.30 31.54
C ASN A 312 17.25 -5.92 30.96
N GLY A 313 18.12 -5.73 29.97
CA GLY A 313 18.31 -4.48 29.27
C GLY A 313 16.95 -3.85 29.01
N VAL A 314 16.64 -2.80 29.77
CA VAL A 314 15.52 -1.93 29.47
C VAL A 314 15.90 -1.32 28.14
N ASN A 315 15.37 -1.90 27.07
CA ASN A 315 15.40 -1.33 25.74
C ASN A 315 14.84 0.09 25.89
N VAL A 316 15.75 1.06 25.96
CA VAL A 316 15.46 2.47 25.69
C VAL A 316 15.23 2.54 24.18
N GLY A 317 14.15 1.89 23.72
CA GLY A 317 13.59 2.12 22.41
C GLY A 317 13.11 3.56 22.44
N GLY A 318 13.79 4.44 21.70
CA GLY A 318 13.40 5.85 21.60
C GLY A 318 11.90 5.95 21.40
N ARG A 319 11.22 6.70 22.28
CA ARG A 319 9.78 6.93 22.16
C ARG A 319 9.51 7.47 20.76
N GLN A 320 8.80 6.68 19.94
CA GLN A 320 8.24 7.14 18.68
C GLN A 320 7.50 8.45 18.92
N THR A 321 7.75 9.45 18.08
CA THR A 321 7.05 10.72 18.17
C THR A 321 5.85 10.71 17.22
N ALA A 322 4.89 11.61 17.41
CA ALA A 322 3.81 11.76 16.44
C ALA A 322 4.36 12.12 15.04
N ALA A 323 5.53 12.77 14.97
CA ALA A 323 6.21 13.09 13.73
C ALA A 323 6.76 11.84 13.01
N THR A 324 7.30 10.85 13.74
CA THR A 324 7.74 9.58 13.13
C THR A 324 6.56 8.81 12.56
N ALA A 325 5.46 8.73 13.31
CA ALA A 325 4.25 8.07 12.85
C ALA A 325 3.68 8.69 11.56
N VAL A 326 3.59 10.02 11.50
CA VAL A 326 3.11 10.72 10.30
C VAL A 326 4.07 10.52 9.12
N ALA A 327 5.38 10.63 9.33
CA ALA A 327 6.38 10.42 8.27
C ALA A 327 6.30 9.01 7.68
N VAL A 328 6.24 7.97 8.53
CA VAL A 328 6.13 6.58 8.07
C VAL A 328 4.79 6.33 7.39
N SER A 329 3.69 6.87 7.92
CA SER A 329 2.36 6.75 7.29
C SER A 329 2.34 7.38 5.89
N LEU A 330 2.91 8.57 5.73
CA LEU A 330 3.09 9.23 4.43
C LEU A 330 4.01 8.42 3.50
N GLY A 331 5.06 7.80 4.04
CA GLY A 331 5.95 6.92 3.29
C GLY A 331 5.20 5.75 2.67
N PHE A 332 4.42 5.01 3.47
CA PHE A 332 3.59 3.91 2.98
C PHE A 332 2.50 4.37 2.00
N LEU A 333 1.97 5.59 2.19
CA LEU A 333 0.94 6.15 1.31
C LEU A 333 1.50 6.56 -0.07
N VAL A 334 2.67 7.21 -0.10
CA VAL A 334 3.20 7.87 -1.31
C VAL A 334 4.19 6.99 -2.06
N LEU A 335 5.20 6.43 -1.40
CA LEU A 335 6.33 5.76 -2.08
C LEU A 335 5.89 4.58 -2.98
N PRO A 336 4.98 3.68 -2.56
CA PRO A 336 4.52 2.58 -3.42
C PRO A 336 3.67 3.05 -4.60
N PHE A 337 3.05 4.24 -4.50
CA PHE A 337 2.19 4.81 -5.53
C PHE A 337 2.97 5.63 -6.58
N LEU A 338 4.15 6.17 -6.23
CA LEU A 338 4.93 7.02 -7.15
C LEU A 338 5.16 6.41 -8.54
N PRO A 339 5.53 5.12 -8.69
CA PRO A 339 5.72 4.52 -10.01
C PRO A 339 4.46 4.49 -10.88
N ALA A 340 3.28 4.47 -10.26
CA ALA A 340 2.00 4.40 -10.94
C ALA A 340 1.36 5.79 -11.19
N SER A 341 1.91 6.83 -10.57
CA SER A 341 1.32 8.18 -10.60
C SER A 341 1.30 8.84 -11.97
N ASN A 342 2.05 8.31 -12.96
CA ASN A 342 2.27 8.92 -14.27
C ASN A 342 2.88 10.35 -14.24
N LEU A 343 3.39 10.79 -13.08
CA LEU A 343 4.01 12.12 -12.91
C LEU A 343 5.44 12.17 -13.45
N PHE A 344 6.19 11.07 -13.30
CA PHE A 344 7.60 10.99 -13.70
C PHE A 344 7.82 10.23 -15.01
N PHE A 345 7.05 9.17 -15.22
CA PHE A 345 7.09 8.34 -16.41
C PHE A 345 5.70 7.81 -16.72
N TYR A 346 5.36 7.77 -18.02
CA TYR A 346 4.05 7.28 -18.44
C TYR A 346 4.00 5.77 -18.41
N VAL A 347 2.92 5.26 -17.82
CA VAL A 347 2.59 3.84 -17.70
C VAL A 347 1.23 3.62 -18.38
N GLY A 348 1.03 2.44 -18.96
CA GLY A 348 -0.20 2.11 -19.69
C GLY A 348 -1.49 2.08 -18.83
N PHE A 349 -1.41 2.18 -17.50
CA PHE A 349 -2.59 2.17 -16.64
C PHE A 349 -2.61 3.40 -15.72
N VAL A 350 -3.83 3.87 -15.44
CA VAL A 350 -4.15 5.14 -14.73
C VAL A 350 -4.05 4.98 -13.23
N ILE A 351 -4.69 3.91 -12.77
CA ILE A 351 -5.18 3.70 -11.41
C ILE A 351 -5.43 2.19 -11.36
N ALA A 352 -5.00 1.54 -10.31
CA ALA A 352 -5.52 0.22 -10.02
C ALA A 352 -5.61 0.09 -8.51
N GLU A 353 -6.75 -0.39 -8.03
CA GLU A 353 -6.88 -0.91 -6.65
C GLU A 353 -5.71 -1.85 -6.27
N ARG A 354 -5.14 -2.51 -7.28
CA ARG A 354 -3.94 -3.37 -7.25
C ARG A 354 -2.69 -2.66 -6.72
N ILE A 355 -2.59 -1.34 -6.89
CA ILE A 355 -1.43 -0.53 -6.45
C ILE A 355 -1.72 0.12 -5.10
N LEU A 356 -2.99 0.26 -4.74
CA LEU A 356 -3.44 0.94 -3.52
C LEU A 356 -3.42 0.06 -2.27
N TYR A 357 -3.06 -1.23 -2.39
CA TYR A 357 -3.00 -2.13 -1.23
C TYR A 357 -1.92 -1.72 -0.21
N LEU A 358 -0.71 -1.34 -0.65
CA LEU A 358 0.34 -0.79 0.23
C LEU A 358 0.00 0.64 0.71
N PRO A 359 -0.45 1.56 -0.16
CA PRO A 359 -0.97 2.87 0.22
C PRO A 359 -2.09 2.84 1.27
N SER A 360 -2.98 1.84 1.25
CA SER A 360 -4.03 1.71 2.26
C SER A 360 -3.47 1.38 3.64
N VAL A 361 -2.31 0.71 3.76
CA VAL A 361 -1.59 0.55 5.03
C VAL A 361 -1.23 1.94 5.59
N GLY A 362 -0.64 2.80 4.75
CA GLY A 362 -0.29 4.18 5.12
C GLY A 362 -1.51 5.01 5.51
N ALA A 363 -2.61 4.89 4.76
CA ALA A 363 -3.87 5.57 5.07
C ALA A 363 -4.46 5.11 6.42
N CYS A 364 -4.50 3.79 6.67
CA CYS A 364 -5.01 3.25 7.93
C CYS A 364 -4.15 3.68 9.12
N LEU A 365 -2.82 3.69 8.98
CA LEU A 365 -1.89 4.19 10.01
C LEU A 365 -2.12 5.68 10.30
N ALA A 366 -2.28 6.50 9.25
CA ALA A 366 -2.54 7.93 9.39
C ALA A 366 -3.87 8.20 10.13
N VAL A 367 -4.94 7.49 9.75
CA VAL A 367 -6.25 7.61 10.41
C VAL A 367 -6.18 7.12 11.86
N GLY A 368 -5.54 5.98 12.11
CA GLY A 368 -5.34 5.45 13.47
C GLY A 368 -4.57 6.42 14.37
N ALA A 369 -3.50 7.01 13.87
CA ALA A 369 -2.72 8.05 14.56
C ALA A 369 -3.56 9.30 14.85
N ALA A 370 -4.30 9.80 13.85
CA ALA A 370 -5.14 10.98 13.97
C ALA A 370 -6.26 10.78 15.01
N VAL A 371 -6.97 9.65 14.95
CA VAL A 371 -8.03 9.31 15.89
C VAL A 371 -7.49 9.18 17.32
N SER A 372 -6.36 8.48 17.50
CA SER A 372 -5.72 8.35 18.81
C SER A 372 -5.30 9.72 19.37
N GLY A 373 -4.76 10.59 18.52
CA GLY A 373 -4.44 11.98 18.86
C GLY A 373 -5.67 12.77 19.31
N CYS A 374 -6.75 12.75 18.51
CA CYS A 374 -8.03 13.39 18.83
C CYS A 374 -8.62 12.87 20.14
N TYR A 375 -8.61 11.55 20.36
CA TYR A 375 -9.09 10.93 21.59
C TYR A 375 -8.31 11.41 22.82
N ARG A 376 -6.97 11.47 22.72
CA ARG A 376 -6.10 11.97 23.80
C ARG A 376 -6.35 13.45 24.09
N ILE A 377 -6.51 14.28 23.06
CA ILE A 377 -6.82 15.71 23.22
C ILE A 377 -8.19 15.89 23.88
N ALA A 378 -9.21 15.17 23.42
CA ALA A 378 -10.54 15.20 23.99
C ALA A 378 -10.56 14.78 25.47
N ARG A 379 -9.80 13.74 25.83
CA ARG A 379 -9.63 13.25 27.21
C ARG A 379 -8.81 14.20 28.08
N ARG A 380 -7.83 14.92 27.52
CA ARG A 380 -6.98 15.86 28.26
C ARG A 380 -7.78 17.00 28.86
N ASN A 381 -8.87 17.41 28.19
CA ASN A 381 -9.78 18.46 28.66
C ASN A 381 -10.84 17.94 29.67
N GLY A 382 -10.66 16.75 30.25
CA GLY A 382 -11.56 16.15 31.27
C GLY A 382 -12.93 15.68 30.76
N SER A 383 -13.32 16.05 29.53
CA SER A 383 -14.63 15.76 28.96
C SER A 383 -14.75 14.31 28.48
N ARG A 384 -15.39 13.46 29.28
CA ARG A 384 -15.72 12.07 28.91
C ARG A 384 -16.67 12.00 27.69
N THR A 385 -17.56 12.99 27.53
CA THR A 385 -18.50 13.07 26.41
C THR A 385 -17.79 13.27 25.07
N ARG A 386 -16.81 14.18 24.99
CA ARG A 386 -16.00 14.38 23.78
C ARG A 386 -15.18 13.13 23.41
N GLY A 387 -14.59 12.45 24.41
CA GLY A 387 -13.89 11.19 24.19
C GLY A 387 -14.81 10.08 23.65
N ARG A 388 -16.04 9.97 24.17
CA ARG A 388 -17.07 9.05 23.65
C ARG A 388 -17.52 9.44 22.24
N ALA A 389 -17.67 10.72 21.95
CA ALA A 389 -18.04 11.19 20.61
C ALA A 389 -16.99 10.82 19.55
N VAL A 390 -15.69 10.94 19.86
CA VAL A 390 -14.61 10.48 18.97
C VAL A 390 -14.72 8.97 18.73
N LEU A 391 -14.91 8.17 19.78
CA LEU A 391 -15.07 6.72 19.64
C LEU A 391 -16.32 6.35 18.82
N LEU A 392 -17.44 7.02 19.06
CA LEU A 392 -18.69 6.80 18.30
C LEU A 392 -18.50 7.15 16.82
N GLY A 393 -17.90 8.30 16.52
CA GLY A 393 -17.58 8.70 15.14
C GLY A 393 -16.68 7.67 14.44
N THR A 394 -15.71 7.10 15.16
CA THR A 394 -14.83 6.07 14.61
C THR A 394 -15.53 4.74 14.38
N ALA A 395 -16.46 4.36 15.27
CA ALA A 395 -17.27 3.17 15.09
C ALA A 395 -18.23 3.32 13.88
N ILE A 396 -18.81 4.51 13.69
CA ILE A 396 -19.62 4.83 12.50
C ILE A 396 -18.77 4.72 11.23
N LEU A 397 -17.57 5.31 11.22
CA LEU A 397 -16.66 5.22 10.06
C LEU A 397 -16.32 3.76 9.71
N ILE A 398 -15.93 2.95 10.69
CA ILE A 398 -15.63 1.52 10.50
C ILE A 398 -16.89 0.78 10.01
N GLY A 399 -18.06 1.08 10.57
CA GLY A 399 -19.33 0.47 10.14
C GLY A 399 -19.72 0.85 8.71
N MET A 400 -19.49 2.09 8.29
CA MET A 400 -19.74 2.57 6.93
C MET A 400 -18.81 1.89 5.92
N LEU A 401 -17.50 1.82 6.22
CA LEU A 401 -16.54 1.08 5.41
C LEU A 401 -16.88 -0.41 5.34
N GLY A 402 -17.33 -1.00 6.45
CA GLY A 402 -17.72 -2.41 6.49
C GLY A 402 -18.98 -2.74 5.72
N ARG A 403 -19.94 -1.81 5.68
CA ARG A 403 -21.10 -1.92 4.78
C ARG A 403 -20.69 -1.82 3.32
N ALA A 404 -19.78 -0.90 2.97
CA ALA A 404 -19.26 -0.78 1.61
C ALA A 404 -18.52 -2.07 1.18
N ASP A 405 -17.70 -2.62 2.07
CA ASP A 405 -16.94 -3.86 1.85
C ASP A 405 -17.88 -5.08 1.73
N ALA A 406 -18.91 -5.16 2.58
CA ALA A 406 -19.94 -6.18 2.47
C ALA A 406 -20.73 -6.08 1.15
N ARG A 407 -21.08 -4.87 0.70
CA ARG A 407 -21.73 -4.65 -0.60
C ARG A 407 -20.83 -5.07 -1.76
N ALA A 408 -19.54 -4.69 -1.74
CA ALA A 408 -18.57 -5.09 -2.75
C ALA A 408 -18.41 -6.62 -2.82
N ARG A 409 -18.31 -7.29 -1.66
CA ARG A 409 -18.29 -8.76 -1.58
C ARG A 409 -19.57 -9.40 -2.11
N LYS A 410 -20.74 -8.84 -1.78
CA LYS A 410 -22.02 -9.35 -2.24
C LYS A 410 -22.12 -9.26 -3.76
N GLN A 411 -21.87 -8.09 -4.34
CA GLN A 411 -21.85 -7.88 -5.80
C GLN A 411 -20.96 -8.90 -6.51
N ARG A 412 -19.79 -9.21 -5.91
CA ARG A 412 -18.86 -10.21 -6.43
C ARG A 412 -19.38 -11.64 -6.31
N ASN A 413 -19.88 -12.03 -5.15
CA ASN A 413 -20.40 -13.39 -4.93
C ASN A 413 -21.59 -13.66 -5.82
N ASP A 414 -22.47 -12.67 -6.00
CA ASP A 414 -23.58 -12.73 -6.93
C ASP A 414 -23.03 -12.92 -8.36
N GLY A 415 -22.09 -12.08 -8.80
CA GLY A 415 -21.44 -12.25 -10.11
C GLY A 415 -20.78 -13.62 -10.33
N ARG A 416 -20.22 -14.24 -9.28
CA ARG A 416 -19.64 -15.60 -9.34
C ARG A 416 -20.69 -16.70 -9.35
N ALA A 417 -21.77 -16.56 -8.59
CA ALA A 417 -22.88 -17.52 -8.59
C ALA A 417 -23.60 -17.54 -9.96
N TYR A 418 -23.68 -16.40 -10.64
CA TYR A 418 -24.17 -16.32 -12.02
C TYR A 418 -23.23 -16.97 -13.04
N LEU A 419 -21.92 -17.07 -12.77
CA LEU A 419 -20.97 -17.81 -13.62
C LEU A 419 -21.10 -19.34 -13.48
N ASP A 420 -21.52 -19.84 -12.31
CA ASP A 420 -21.61 -21.28 -12.03
C ASP A 420 -22.99 -21.89 -12.40
N ARG A 421 -24.07 -21.09 -12.45
CA ARG A 421 -25.45 -21.61 -12.50
C ARG A 421 -26.05 -21.72 -13.90
N ASP A 422 -25.78 -20.75 -14.76
CA ASP A 422 -26.10 -20.83 -16.18
C ASP A 422 -24.79 -20.79 -16.94
N ASN A 423 -24.54 -21.73 -17.83
CA ASN A 423 -23.41 -21.63 -18.75
C ASN A 423 -23.40 -20.27 -19.49
N SER A 424 -24.45 -19.46 -19.50
CA SER A 424 -24.48 -18.10 -20.05
C SER A 424 -23.70 -17.07 -19.21
N GLN A 425 -22.38 -17.12 -19.33
CA GLN A 425 -21.43 -16.09 -18.88
C GLN A 425 -21.78 -14.65 -19.35
N VAL A 426 -22.67 -14.53 -20.36
CA VAL A 426 -23.27 -13.30 -20.89
C VAL A 426 -24.03 -12.49 -19.83
N ILE A 427 -24.71 -13.15 -18.87
CA ILE A 427 -25.49 -12.46 -17.82
C ILE A 427 -24.59 -11.97 -16.68
N ALA A 428 -23.53 -12.70 -16.36
CA ALA A 428 -22.52 -12.29 -15.37
C ALA A 428 -21.78 -11.02 -15.80
N ALA A 429 -21.47 -10.88 -17.11
CA ALA A 429 -21.02 -9.61 -17.66
C ALA A 429 -22.09 -8.52 -17.49
N ARG A 430 -23.37 -8.83 -17.74
CA ARG A 430 -24.49 -7.88 -17.63
C ARG A 430 -24.73 -7.29 -16.24
N ILE A 431 -24.38 -8.00 -15.17
CA ILE A 431 -24.52 -7.52 -13.79
C ILE A 431 -23.27 -6.73 -13.33
N ILE A 432 -22.11 -6.97 -13.93
CA ILE A 432 -20.89 -6.17 -13.74
C ILE A 432 -20.99 -4.81 -14.47
N ILE A 433 -21.84 -4.70 -15.50
CA ILE A 433 -22.05 -3.50 -16.36
C ILE A 433 -22.63 -2.28 -15.65
N ASN A 434 -23.14 -2.39 -14.42
CA ASN A 434 -23.47 -1.17 -13.67
C ASN A 434 -22.22 -0.36 -13.27
N THR A 435 -21.02 -0.85 -13.62
CA THR A 435 -19.77 -0.09 -13.69
C THR A 435 -19.30 -0.03 -15.14
N GLU A 436 -18.92 1.16 -15.62
CA GLU A 436 -18.51 1.51 -17.01
C GLU A 436 -17.22 0.78 -17.51
N SER A 437 -17.08 -0.53 -17.32
CA SER A 437 -15.89 -1.31 -17.68
C SER A 437 -16.18 -2.31 -18.81
N VAL A 438 -15.38 -2.25 -19.88
CA VAL A 438 -15.61 -2.94 -21.16
C VAL A 438 -14.80 -4.23 -21.34
N ARG A 439 -13.68 -4.37 -20.62
CA ARG A 439 -12.83 -5.58 -20.62
C ARG A 439 -13.52 -6.89 -20.17
N PRO A 440 -14.56 -6.89 -19.31
CA PRO A 440 -15.29 -8.11 -18.98
C PRO A 440 -15.88 -8.84 -20.20
N TYR A 441 -16.39 -8.10 -21.19
CA TYR A 441 -16.90 -8.68 -22.43
C TYR A 441 -15.80 -9.30 -23.31
N GLY A 442 -14.60 -8.69 -23.33
CA GLY A 442 -13.45 -9.26 -24.03
C GLY A 442 -12.97 -10.57 -23.39
N ASN A 443 -12.86 -10.60 -22.05
CA ASN A 443 -12.47 -11.81 -21.33
C ASN A 443 -13.54 -12.90 -21.44
N LEU A 444 -14.82 -12.51 -21.36
CA LEU A 444 -15.97 -13.37 -21.62
C LEU A 444 -15.86 -14.04 -22.99
N GLY A 445 -15.62 -13.25 -24.05
CA GLY A 445 -15.46 -13.79 -25.40
C GLY A 445 -14.32 -14.80 -25.49
N SER A 446 -13.19 -14.55 -24.82
CA SER A 446 -12.08 -15.51 -24.77
C SER A 446 -12.46 -16.82 -24.07
N ILE A 447 -13.13 -16.77 -22.92
CA ILE A 447 -13.55 -17.99 -22.19
C ILE A 447 -14.60 -18.76 -23.00
N LEU A 448 -15.58 -18.07 -23.59
CA LEU A 448 -16.59 -18.70 -24.44
C LEU A 448 -15.97 -19.36 -25.68
N SER A 449 -14.95 -18.72 -26.27
CA SER A 449 -14.18 -19.29 -27.36
C SER A 449 -13.43 -20.57 -26.94
N GLU A 450 -12.82 -20.59 -25.75
CA GLU A 450 -12.17 -21.79 -25.19
C GLU A 450 -13.16 -22.92 -24.92
N GLN A 451 -14.41 -22.58 -24.59
CA GLN A 451 -15.51 -23.53 -24.41
C GLN A 451 -16.14 -24.01 -25.73
N GLY A 452 -15.66 -23.54 -26.88
CA GLY A 452 -16.21 -23.87 -28.20
C GLY A 452 -17.56 -23.20 -28.51
N ARG A 453 -18.01 -22.25 -27.69
CA ARG A 453 -19.28 -21.52 -27.87
C ARG A 453 -19.06 -20.28 -28.73
N VAL A 454 -18.78 -20.55 -30.00
CA VAL A 454 -18.28 -19.57 -30.98
C VAL A 454 -19.24 -18.40 -31.22
N ALA A 455 -20.54 -18.66 -31.36
CA ALA A 455 -21.53 -17.60 -31.65
C ALA A 455 -21.65 -16.60 -30.49
N GLU A 456 -21.68 -17.09 -29.25
CA GLU A 456 -21.74 -16.24 -28.06
C GLU A 456 -20.43 -15.50 -27.81
N ALA A 457 -19.29 -16.13 -28.14
CA ALA A 457 -17.98 -15.49 -28.06
C ALA A 457 -17.88 -14.29 -29.01
N GLU A 458 -18.39 -14.44 -30.24
CA GLU A 458 -18.44 -13.36 -31.23
C GLU A 458 -19.34 -12.21 -30.76
N GLU A 459 -20.54 -12.51 -30.24
CA GLU A 459 -21.41 -11.49 -29.66
C GLU A 459 -20.73 -10.75 -28.51
N ALA A 460 -20.06 -11.47 -27.59
CA ALA A 460 -19.33 -10.86 -26.49
C ALA A 460 -18.20 -9.94 -26.98
N PHE A 461 -17.42 -10.36 -27.97
CA PHE A 461 -16.38 -9.50 -28.57
C PHE A 461 -16.98 -8.28 -29.27
N VAL A 462 -18.08 -8.42 -30.01
CA VAL A 462 -18.76 -7.30 -30.67
C VAL A 462 -19.33 -6.32 -29.64
N GLN A 463 -19.92 -6.80 -28.54
CA GLN A 463 -20.36 -5.92 -27.45
C GLN A 463 -19.18 -5.17 -26.82
N ALA A 464 -18.05 -5.85 -26.56
CA ALA A 464 -16.84 -5.18 -26.09
C ALA A 464 -16.41 -4.05 -27.03
N LEU A 465 -16.39 -4.31 -28.35
CA LEU A 465 -16.01 -3.32 -29.35
C LEU A 465 -17.06 -2.19 -29.52
N ARG A 466 -18.34 -2.46 -29.25
CA ARG A 466 -19.40 -1.46 -29.28
C ARG A 466 -19.21 -0.42 -28.19
N TYR A 467 -18.85 -0.84 -26.99
CA TYR A 467 -18.51 0.08 -25.90
C TYR A 467 -17.13 0.72 -26.10
N ARG A 468 -16.15 -0.05 -26.58
CA ARG A 468 -14.78 0.44 -26.79
C ARG A 468 -14.17 -0.08 -28.10
N PRO A 469 -14.28 0.70 -29.19
CA PRO A 469 -13.82 0.27 -30.51
C PRO A 469 -12.31 0.11 -30.65
N ASN A 470 -11.50 0.67 -29.75
CA ASN A 470 -10.04 0.71 -29.86
C ASN A 470 -9.30 -0.43 -29.13
N MET A 471 -10.01 -1.48 -28.71
CA MET A 471 -9.42 -2.63 -28.01
C MET A 471 -8.69 -3.57 -28.98
N ALA A 472 -7.38 -3.35 -29.17
CA ALA A 472 -6.55 -4.13 -30.07
C ALA A 472 -6.59 -5.65 -29.79
N ASP A 473 -6.54 -6.05 -28.52
CA ASP A 473 -6.53 -7.46 -28.12
C ASP A 473 -7.88 -8.15 -28.43
N VAL A 474 -8.99 -7.41 -28.35
CA VAL A 474 -10.33 -7.92 -28.69
C VAL A 474 -10.47 -8.08 -30.20
N HIS A 475 -10.02 -7.11 -31.00
CA HIS A 475 -9.96 -7.24 -32.47
C HIS A 475 -9.10 -8.44 -32.89
N TYR A 476 -7.96 -8.64 -32.22
CA TYR A 476 -7.08 -9.79 -32.48
C TYR A 476 -7.77 -11.12 -32.16
N ASN A 477 -8.40 -11.24 -30.99
CA ASN A 477 -9.11 -12.45 -30.59
C ASN A 477 -10.34 -12.73 -31.47
N LEU A 478 -11.06 -11.69 -31.87
CA LEU A 478 -12.16 -11.80 -32.84
C LEU A 478 -11.65 -12.31 -34.19
N GLY A 479 -10.48 -11.83 -34.65
CA GLY A 479 -9.84 -12.34 -35.86
C GLY A 479 -9.50 -13.84 -35.78
N ILE A 480 -8.98 -14.31 -34.64
CA ILE A 480 -8.72 -15.74 -34.40
C ILE A 480 -10.02 -16.55 -34.47
N LEU A 481 -11.09 -16.05 -33.82
CA LEU A 481 -12.39 -16.69 -33.81
C LEU A 481 -12.98 -16.80 -35.23
N GLN A 482 -12.92 -15.72 -36.01
CA GLN A 482 -13.39 -15.65 -37.41
C GLN A 482 -12.58 -16.57 -38.33
N GLN A 483 -11.25 -16.62 -38.15
CA GLN A 483 -10.39 -17.54 -38.87
C GLN A 483 -10.76 -19.00 -38.59
N GLY A 484 -11.07 -19.35 -37.33
CA GLY A 484 -11.57 -20.67 -36.95
C GLY A 484 -12.88 -21.04 -37.66
N ARG A 485 -13.71 -20.05 -38.01
CA ARG A 485 -14.93 -20.22 -38.80
C ARG A 485 -14.70 -20.23 -40.33
N LYS A 486 -13.46 -20.06 -40.79
CA LYS A 486 -13.09 -19.88 -42.21
C LYS A 486 -13.60 -18.58 -42.84
N ASN A 487 -13.99 -17.59 -42.03
CA ASN A 487 -14.36 -16.25 -42.48
C ASN A 487 -13.09 -15.40 -42.57
N TYR A 488 -12.30 -15.65 -43.62
CA TYR A 488 -10.95 -15.08 -43.73
C TYR A 488 -10.95 -13.58 -44.04
N ASP A 489 -11.94 -13.09 -44.78
CA ASP A 489 -12.01 -11.67 -45.15
C ASP A 489 -12.28 -10.78 -43.93
N GLU A 490 -13.23 -11.16 -43.07
CA GLU A 490 -13.49 -10.48 -41.80
C GLU A 490 -12.31 -10.62 -40.83
N ALA A 491 -11.68 -11.79 -40.77
CA ALA A 491 -10.51 -12.02 -39.92
C ALA A 491 -9.37 -11.07 -40.28
N ILE A 492 -9.10 -10.86 -41.57
CA ILE A 492 -8.08 -9.92 -42.05
C ILE A 492 -8.40 -8.49 -41.60
N LEU A 493 -9.65 -8.05 -41.73
CA LEU A 493 -10.07 -6.71 -41.27
C LEU A 493 -9.91 -6.56 -39.76
N SER A 494 -10.28 -7.58 -38.97
CA SER A 494 -10.10 -7.62 -37.52
C SER A 494 -8.62 -7.52 -37.14
N TYR A 495 -7.74 -8.27 -37.81
CA TYR A 495 -6.31 -8.16 -37.59
C TYR A 495 -5.73 -6.81 -38.00
N GLN A 496 -6.17 -6.22 -39.12
CA GLN A 496 -5.75 -4.88 -39.53
C GLN A 496 -6.13 -3.82 -38.49
N ARG A 497 -7.33 -3.90 -37.92
CA ARG A 497 -7.76 -3.02 -36.81
C ARG A 497 -6.92 -3.24 -35.56
N ALA A 498 -6.60 -4.50 -35.22
CA ALA A 498 -5.71 -4.81 -34.11
C ALA A 498 -4.32 -4.19 -34.29
N ILE A 499 -3.75 -4.27 -35.49
CA ILE A 499 -2.46 -3.66 -35.85
C ILE A 499 -2.53 -2.13 -35.79
N HIS A 500 -3.62 -1.54 -36.29
CA HIS A 500 -3.83 -0.09 -36.26
C HIS A 500 -3.79 0.47 -34.83
N PHE A 501 -4.49 -0.18 -33.88
CA PHE A 501 -4.49 0.25 -32.48
C PHE A 501 -3.22 -0.16 -31.73
N ARG A 502 -2.59 -1.27 -32.09
CA ARG A 502 -1.35 -1.76 -31.48
C ARG A 502 -0.40 -2.34 -32.53
N PRO A 503 0.50 -1.50 -33.09
CA PRO A 503 1.46 -1.93 -34.12
C PRO A 503 2.35 -3.11 -33.71
N SER A 504 2.63 -3.27 -32.40
CA SER A 504 3.40 -4.42 -31.88
C SER A 504 2.71 -5.78 -32.12
N LEU A 505 1.40 -5.80 -32.38
CA LEU A 505 0.67 -7.02 -32.75
C LEU A 505 0.87 -7.43 -34.22
N ALA A 506 1.55 -6.61 -35.04
CA ALA A 506 1.81 -6.92 -36.45
C ALA A 506 2.48 -8.29 -36.62
N ARG A 507 3.53 -8.58 -35.85
CA ARG A 507 4.24 -9.87 -35.93
C ARG A 507 3.36 -11.06 -35.54
N LYS A 508 2.51 -10.90 -34.52
CA LYS A 508 1.58 -11.96 -34.10
C LYS A 508 0.51 -12.19 -35.17
N SER A 509 -0.15 -11.12 -35.60
CA SER A 509 -1.22 -11.14 -36.60
C SER A 509 -0.73 -11.67 -37.96
N PHE A 510 0.53 -11.38 -38.33
CA PHE A 510 1.15 -11.86 -39.56
C PHE A 510 1.11 -13.39 -39.69
N ASN A 511 1.45 -14.12 -38.63
CA ASN A 511 1.46 -15.59 -38.65
C ASN A 511 0.06 -16.16 -38.94
N TYR A 512 -0.97 -15.53 -38.39
CA TYR A 512 -2.36 -15.96 -38.57
C TYR A 512 -2.87 -15.62 -39.96
N ILE A 513 -2.61 -14.38 -40.44
CA ILE A 513 -3.04 -13.96 -41.77
C ILE A 513 -2.34 -14.75 -42.87
N SER A 514 -1.03 -15.02 -42.71
CA SER A 514 -0.24 -15.81 -43.68
C SER A 514 -0.74 -17.25 -43.80
N PHE A 515 -1.37 -17.80 -42.76
CA PHE A 515 -1.96 -19.15 -42.79
C PHE A 515 -3.33 -19.15 -43.49
N SER A 516 -4.11 -18.08 -43.36
CA SER A 516 -5.45 -17.95 -43.98
C SER A 516 -5.45 -17.56 -45.46
N ALA A 517 -4.44 -16.83 -45.93
CA ALA A 517 -4.49 -16.15 -47.23
C ALA A 517 -3.41 -16.65 -48.20
N PHE A 518 -3.68 -17.78 -48.89
CA PHE A 518 -2.91 -18.14 -50.09
C PHE A 518 -3.27 -17.26 -51.31
N ARG A 519 -4.42 -16.57 -51.28
CA ARG A 519 -5.04 -15.92 -52.45
C ARG A 519 -4.82 -14.41 -52.58
N ASN A 520 -4.50 -13.68 -51.50
CA ASN A 520 -4.36 -12.20 -51.47
C ASN A 520 -3.05 -11.73 -50.82
N ARG A 521 -1.92 -12.28 -51.27
CA ARG A 521 -0.59 -12.05 -50.69
C ARG A 521 -0.03 -10.62 -50.93
N ALA A 522 -0.37 -10.01 -52.08
CA ALA A 522 0.25 -8.76 -52.54
C ALA A 522 -0.28 -7.50 -51.84
N THR A 523 -1.61 -7.36 -51.68
CA THR A 523 -2.24 -6.23 -50.98
C THR A 523 -1.89 -6.20 -49.49
N LEU A 524 -1.73 -7.39 -48.90
CA LEU A 524 -1.39 -7.52 -47.49
C LEU A 524 0.07 -7.15 -47.21
N LEU A 525 1.01 -7.61 -48.03
CA LEU A 525 2.43 -7.22 -47.95
C LEU A 525 2.61 -5.69 -48.07
N ALA A 526 1.83 -5.03 -48.92
CA ALA A 526 1.84 -3.58 -49.04
C ALA A 526 1.33 -2.87 -47.75
N SER A 527 0.26 -3.38 -47.12
CA SER A 527 -0.26 -2.82 -45.87
C SER A 527 0.67 -3.04 -44.66
N LEU A 528 1.36 -4.18 -44.63
CA LEU A 528 2.36 -4.53 -43.61
C LEU A 528 3.65 -3.75 -43.78
N ALA A 529 4.15 -3.60 -45.02
CA ALA A 529 5.31 -2.77 -45.31
C ALA A 529 5.07 -1.31 -44.86
N ARG A 530 3.84 -0.80 -45.03
CA ARG A 530 3.45 0.55 -44.58
C ARG A 530 3.37 0.70 -43.07
N SER A 531 2.99 -0.35 -42.34
CA SER A 531 2.87 -0.32 -40.87
C SER A 531 4.18 -0.62 -40.16
N LEU A 532 5.05 -1.45 -40.76
CA LEU A 532 6.42 -1.68 -40.31
C LEU A 532 7.35 -0.50 -40.65
N SER A 533 7.17 0.18 -41.78
CA SER A 533 7.95 1.39 -42.11
C SER A 533 7.65 2.58 -41.18
N LEU A 534 6.47 2.62 -40.59
CA LEU A 534 6.12 3.57 -39.53
C LEU A 534 6.85 3.30 -38.20
N GLN A 535 7.34 2.07 -37.96
CA GLN A 535 8.19 1.76 -36.79
C GLN A 535 9.66 2.18 -36.98
N THR A 536 10.10 2.45 -38.22
CA THR A 536 11.48 2.87 -38.50
C THR A 536 11.68 4.39 -38.51
N PHE A 537 10.62 5.19 -38.36
CA PHE A 537 10.65 6.66 -38.48
C PHE A 537 10.15 7.43 -37.24
N VAL A 538 9.95 6.77 -36.10
CA VAL A 538 9.62 7.40 -34.79
C VAL A 538 10.51 6.79 -33.73
#